data_AF-A0A540WGX8-F1
#
_entry.id   AF-A0A540WGX8-F1
#
_cell.length_a   1.000
_cell.length_b   1.000
_cell.length_c   1.000
_cell.angle_alpha   90.00
_cell.angle_beta   90.00
_cell.angle_gamma   90.00
#
_symmetry.space_group_name_H-M   'P 1'
#
loop_
_entity.id
_entity.type
_entity.pdbx_description
1 polymer ?
#
loop_
_entity_poly.entity_id
_entity_poly.type
_entity_poly.pdbx_seq_one_letter_code
_entity_poly.pdbx_strand_id
1 'polypeptide(L)'
;VDARAPARFRGEVEPLDPVAGHIPGALNRPFSDNLGPDGRFKPAAQLRAEFESLLAGRDPATVVHQCGSGVSATPNLLAMQIAGLGPTALFAGSWSEWCSDSSRPVERG
;
A
#
# COMPACT_ATOMS: atom_id res chain seq x y z
N VAL A 1 -2.51 -2.76 -2.65
CA VAL A 1 -2.29 -1.39 -2.12
C VAL A 1 -0.83 -1.25 -1.71
N ASP A 2 -0.11 -0.37 -2.39
CA ASP A 2 1.30 -0.06 -2.15
C ASP A 2 1.42 1.03 -1.08
N ALA A 3 2.14 0.72 0.01
CA ALA A 3 2.32 1.61 1.15
C ALA A 3 3.58 2.50 1.07
N ARG A 4 4.34 2.42 -0.03
CA ARG A 4 5.52 3.26 -0.26
C ARG A 4 5.11 4.70 -0.57
N ALA A 5 6.07 5.61 -0.42
CA ALA A 5 5.90 7.00 -0.80
C ALA A 5 5.53 7.15 -2.29
N PRO A 6 4.77 8.20 -2.69
CA PRO A 6 4.28 8.33 -4.05
C PRO A 6 5.40 8.36 -5.11
N ALA A 7 6.55 8.98 -4.81
CA ALA A 7 7.69 9.02 -5.71
C ALA A 7 8.30 7.62 -5.98
N ARG A 8 8.28 6.72 -4.98
CA ARG A 8 8.71 5.32 -5.17
C ARG A 8 7.70 4.53 -5.98
N PHE A 9 6.41 4.71 -5.67
CA PHE A 9 5.32 4.08 -6.43
C PHE A 9 5.36 4.46 -7.91
N ARG A 10 5.46 5.75 -8.24
CA ARG A 10 5.54 6.22 -9.64
C ARG A 10 6.84 5.85 -10.35
N GLY A 11 7.84 5.33 -9.61
CA GLY A 11 9.14 4.95 -10.15
C GLY A 11 10.08 6.13 -10.43
N GLU A 12 9.88 7.27 -9.78
CA GLU A 12 10.73 8.46 -9.89
C GLU A 12 12.04 8.30 -9.11
N VAL A 13 11.97 7.58 -7.98
CA VAL A 13 13.10 7.29 -7.11
C VAL A 13 12.97 5.87 -6.60
N GLU A 14 14.05 5.07 -6.64
CA GLU A 14 14.10 3.79 -5.94
C GLU A 14 15.50 3.59 -5.34
N PRO A 15 15.68 3.86 -4.04
CA PRO A 15 16.99 3.82 -3.42
C PRO A 15 17.38 2.42 -2.89
N LEU A 16 16.44 1.48 -2.84
CA LEU A 16 16.64 0.17 -2.19
C LEU A 16 16.72 -0.97 -3.21
N ASP A 17 15.84 -0.95 -4.21
CA ASP A 17 15.62 -2.06 -5.12
C ASP A 17 16.18 -1.78 -6.54
N PRO A 18 16.50 -2.82 -7.34
CA PRO A 18 17.15 -2.63 -8.65
C PRO A 18 16.25 -1.99 -9.71
N VAL A 19 14.92 -2.00 -9.51
CA VAL A 19 13.95 -1.50 -10.48
C VAL A 19 12.99 -0.54 -9.79
N ALA A 20 12.83 0.65 -10.36
CA ALA A 20 11.84 1.63 -9.95
C ALA A 20 10.49 1.40 -10.66
N GLY A 21 9.40 1.62 -9.91
CA GLY A 21 8.02 1.45 -10.37
C GLY A 21 7.14 0.79 -9.31
N HIS A 22 6.03 0.22 -9.74
CA HIS A 22 5.08 -0.52 -8.90
C HIS A 22 4.51 -1.75 -9.60
N ILE A 23 3.84 -2.59 -8.80
CA ILE A 23 3.12 -3.77 -9.27
C ILE A 23 1.92 -3.31 -10.09
N PRO A 24 1.72 -3.81 -11.33
CA PRO A 24 0.64 -3.35 -12.18
C PRO A 24 -0.74 -3.36 -11.53
N GLY A 25 -1.49 -2.28 -11.72
CA GLY A 25 -2.82 -2.09 -11.14
C GLY A 25 -2.86 -1.87 -9.63
N ALA A 26 -1.71 -1.72 -8.96
CA ALA A 26 -1.66 -1.37 -7.55
C ALA A 26 -2.16 0.07 -7.32
N LEU A 27 -2.91 0.26 -6.24
CA LEU A 27 -3.28 1.58 -5.73
C LEU A 27 -2.23 2.05 -4.72
N ASN A 28 -1.89 3.35 -4.71
CA ASN A 28 -0.93 3.90 -3.74
C ASN A 28 -1.65 4.53 -2.53
N ARG A 29 -1.23 4.12 -1.33
CA ARG A 29 -1.58 4.77 -0.06
C ARG A 29 -0.38 4.69 0.89
N PRO A 30 0.47 5.73 0.93
CA PRO A 30 1.58 5.82 1.88
C PRO A 30 1.12 5.50 3.30
N PHE A 31 1.91 4.70 4.04
CA PHE A 31 1.49 4.23 5.36
C PHE A 31 1.21 5.39 6.35
N SER A 32 1.91 6.51 6.17
CA SER A 32 1.74 7.74 6.96
C SER A 32 0.34 8.31 6.86
N ASP A 33 -0.37 8.05 5.76
CA ASP A 33 -1.70 8.61 5.51
C ASP A 33 -2.76 7.96 6.41
N ASN A 34 -2.43 6.91 7.16
CA ASN A 34 -3.31 6.37 8.19
C ASN A 34 -3.20 7.10 9.53
N LEU A 35 -2.16 7.92 9.70
CA LEU A 35 -1.82 8.54 10.97
C LEU A 35 -2.24 10.02 11.00
N GLY A 36 -2.66 10.48 12.17
CA GLY A 36 -2.84 11.88 12.49
C GLY A 36 -1.53 12.57 12.88
N PRO A 37 -1.56 13.90 13.10
CA PRO A 37 -0.38 14.68 13.48
C PRO A 37 0.21 14.29 14.85
N ASP A 38 -0.56 13.59 15.69
CA ASP A 38 -0.15 13.04 16.97
C ASP A 38 0.51 11.64 16.86
N GLY A 39 0.66 11.12 15.63
CA GLY A 39 1.22 9.80 15.35
C GLY A 39 0.26 8.64 15.64
N ARG A 40 -1.01 8.91 15.97
CA ARG A 40 -2.04 7.88 16.18
C ARG A 40 -2.80 7.59 14.90
N PHE A 41 -3.43 6.42 14.81
CA PHE A 41 -4.38 6.16 13.72
C PHE A 41 -5.50 7.21 13.70
N LYS A 42 -5.85 7.64 12.50
CA LYS A 42 -7.02 8.50 12.26
C LYS A 42 -8.31 7.82 12.78
N PRO A 43 -9.37 8.59 13.08
CA PRO A 43 -10.66 8.01 13.48
C PRO A 43 -11.20 7.00 12.46
N ALA A 44 -11.84 5.94 12.95
CA ALA A 44 -12.35 4.85 12.12
C ALA A 44 -13.22 5.31 10.93
N ALA A 45 -14.13 6.27 11.16
CA ALA A 45 -14.99 6.81 10.12
C ALA A 45 -14.20 7.53 9.01
N GLN A 46 -13.13 8.26 9.38
CA GLN A 46 -12.26 8.92 8.41
C GLN A 46 -11.45 7.90 7.61
N LEU A 47 -10.84 6.92 8.28
CA LEU A 47 -10.11 5.84 7.60
C LEU A 47 -11.02 5.10 6.63
N ARG A 48 -12.25 4.78 7.05
CA ARG A 48 -13.24 4.12 6.21
C ARG A 48 -13.55 4.91 4.95
N ALA A 49 -13.87 6.19 5.08
CA ALA A 49 -14.17 7.04 3.93
C ALA A 49 -12.98 7.18 2.97
N GLU A 50 -11.76 7.32 3.49
CA GLU A 50 -10.53 7.40 2.68
C GLU A 50 -10.26 6.09 1.93
N PHE A 51 -10.43 4.93 2.58
CA PHE A 51 -10.26 3.63 1.95
C PHE A 51 -11.37 3.33 0.93
N GLU A 52 -12.63 3.63 1.23
CA GLU A 52 -13.74 3.46 0.26
C GLU A 52 -13.51 4.31 -1.00
N SER A 53 -13.03 5.55 -0.83
CA SER A 53 -12.63 6.41 -1.95
C SER A 53 -11.47 5.81 -2.74
N LEU A 54 -10.40 5.37 -2.07
CA LEU A 54 -9.25 4.72 -2.70
C LEU A 54 -9.65 3.48 -3.50
N LEU A 55 -10.51 2.63 -2.92
CA LEU A 55 -10.94 1.38 -3.51
C LEU A 55 -11.91 1.57 -4.69
N ALA A 56 -12.58 2.72 -4.79
CA ALA A 56 -13.46 3.07 -5.90
C ALA A 56 -14.48 1.95 -6.24
N GLY A 57 -15.11 1.38 -5.20
CA GLY A 57 -16.10 0.30 -5.34
C GLY A 57 -15.54 -1.12 -5.42
N ARG A 58 -14.21 -1.31 -5.38
CA ARG A 58 -13.58 -2.63 -5.24
C ARG A 58 -13.89 -3.23 -3.87
N ASP A 59 -14.07 -4.55 -3.81
CA ASP A 59 -14.33 -5.28 -2.57
C ASP A 59 -13.12 -5.20 -1.62
N PRO A 60 -13.27 -4.61 -0.40
CA PRO A 60 -12.22 -4.55 0.60
C PRO A 60 -11.60 -5.91 0.95
N ALA A 61 -12.38 -7.01 0.88
CA ALA A 61 -11.89 -8.35 1.21
C ALA A 61 -10.84 -8.87 0.21
N THR A 62 -10.73 -8.27 -0.97
CA THR A 62 -9.75 -8.63 -2.01
C THR A 62 -8.43 -7.89 -1.88
N VAL A 63 -8.32 -6.96 -0.92
CA VAL A 63 -7.15 -6.11 -0.80
C VAL A 63 -5.94 -6.90 -0.32
N VAL A 64 -4.85 -6.78 -1.08
CA VAL A 64 -3.51 -7.22 -0.69
C VAL A 64 -2.62 -5.99 -0.50
N HIS A 65 -1.99 -5.86 0.66
CA HIS A 65 -1.06 -4.78 0.97
C HIS A 65 0.37 -5.19 0.69
N GLN A 66 1.20 -4.24 0.27
CA GLN A 66 2.63 -4.40 0.08
C GLN A 66 3.36 -3.08 0.37
N CYS A 67 4.68 -3.14 0.52
CA CYS A 67 5.53 -1.95 0.49
C CYS A 67 6.88 -2.25 -0.21
N GLY A 68 8.03 -1.92 0.40
CA GLY A 68 9.33 -2.43 -0.04
C GLY A 68 9.52 -3.89 0.33
N SER A 69 9.44 -4.18 1.63
CA SER A 69 9.75 -5.48 2.26
C SER A 69 8.72 -5.89 3.34
N GLY A 70 7.44 -5.55 3.13
CA GLY A 70 6.31 -5.95 4.00
C GLY A 70 6.09 -5.10 5.26
N VAL A 71 7.13 -4.52 5.87
CA VAL A 71 7.01 -3.85 7.19
C VAL A 71 6.06 -2.66 7.16
N SER A 72 6.32 -1.67 6.30
CA SER A 72 5.51 -0.44 6.21
C SER A 72 4.10 -0.66 5.62
N ALA A 73 3.78 -1.86 5.15
CA ALA A 73 2.42 -2.19 4.72
C ALA A 73 1.50 -2.47 5.93
N THR A 74 2.07 -2.89 7.06
CA THR A 74 1.34 -3.27 8.28
C THR A 74 0.38 -2.19 8.80
N PRO A 75 0.73 -0.88 8.83
CA PRO A 75 -0.20 0.17 9.21
C PRO A 75 -1.45 0.23 8.31
N ASN A 76 -1.35 -0.10 7.02
CA ASN A 76 -2.52 -0.13 6.14
C ASN A 76 -3.50 -1.26 6.53
N LEU A 77 -2.98 -2.45 6.89
CA LEU A 77 -3.82 -3.56 7.38
C LEU A 77 -4.56 -3.17 8.66
N LEU A 78 -3.83 -2.62 9.63
CA LEU A 78 -4.41 -2.17 10.90
C LEU A 78 -5.44 -1.07 10.68
N ALA A 79 -5.17 -0.13 9.77
CA ALA A 79 -6.10 0.94 9.46
C ALA A 79 -7.40 0.44 8.80
N MET A 80 -7.34 -0.55 7.90
CA MET A 80 -8.54 -1.18 7.35
C MET A 80 -9.33 -1.97 8.41
N GLN A 81 -8.64 -2.62 9.34
CA GLN A 81 -9.28 -3.28 10.48
C GLN A 81 -10.00 -2.26 11.38
N ILE A 82 -9.34 -1.14 11.72
CA ILE A 82 -9.93 -0.04 12.52
C ILE A 82 -11.14 0.57 11.80
N ALA A 83 -11.07 0.70 10.46
CA ALA A 83 -12.16 1.21 9.62
C ALA A 83 -13.38 0.27 9.53
N GLY A 84 -13.28 -0.95 10.09
CA GLY A 84 -14.33 -1.96 9.97
C GLY A 84 -14.48 -2.51 8.55
N LEU A 85 -13.39 -2.53 7.77
CA LEU A 85 -13.33 -3.11 6.42
C LEU A 85 -12.83 -4.57 6.43
N GLY A 86 -12.52 -5.10 7.61
CA GLY A 86 -12.18 -6.50 7.83
C GLY A 86 -10.70 -6.84 7.66
N PRO A 87 -10.33 -8.11 7.91
CA PRO A 87 -8.97 -8.57 7.72
C PRO A 87 -8.62 -8.60 6.23
N THR A 88 -7.44 -8.10 5.90
CA THR A 88 -6.90 -8.08 4.54
C THR A 88 -5.58 -8.87 4.46
N ALA A 89 -5.07 -9.09 3.26
CA ALA A 89 -3.86 -9.86 3.04
C ALA A 89 -2.61 -8.98 3.01
N LEU A 90 -1.47 -9.56 3.42
CA LEU A 90 -0.14 -8.96 3.25
C LEU A 90 0.66 -9.79 2.25
N PHE A 91 1.20 -9.15 1.22
CA PHE A 91 2.26 -9.73 0.41
C PHE A 91 3.62 -9.36 1.03
N ALA A 92 4.17 -10.28 1.83
CA ALA A 92 5.34 -10.03 2.68
C ALA A 92 6.60 -9.65 1.88
N GLY A 93 6.90 -10.36 0.79
CA GLY A 93 8.09 -10.05 -0.02
C GLY A 93 7.97 -8.75 -0.81
N SER A 94 6.74 -8.25 -1.02
CA SER A 94 6.49 -6.87 -1.44
C SER A 94 7.24 -6.47 -2.72
N TRP A 95 7.62 -5.20 -2.89
CA TRP A 95 8.32 -4.73 -4.08
C TRP A 95 9.66 -5.44 -4.30
N SER A 96 10.45 -5.67 -3.25
CA SER A 96 11.76 -6.33 -3.37
C SER A 96 11.64 -7.73 -3.97
N GLU A 97 10.66 -8.54 -3.53
CA GLU A 97 10.41 -9.85 -4.14
C GLU A 97 9.84 -9.71 -5.56
N TRP A 98 8.88 -8.81 -5.78
CA TRP A 98 8.27 -8.62 -7.09
C TRP A 98 9.30 -8.26 -8.16
N CYS A 99 10.12 -7.24 -7.90
CA CYS A 99 11.06 -6.71 -8.88
C CYS A 99 12.32 -7.55 -9.09
N SER A 100 12.58 -8.54 -8.21
CA SER A 100 13.70 -9.46 -8.34
C SER A 100 13.52 -10.47 -9.50
N ASP A 101 12.28 -10.71 -9.92
CA ASP A 101 11.95 -11.54 -11.08
C ASP A 101 11.69 -10.64 -12.28
N SER A 102 12.66 -10.58 -13.20
CA SER A 102 12.61 -9.72 -14.39
C SER A 102 11.54 -10.13 -15.40
N SER A 103 10.89 -11.29 -15.23
CA SER A 103 9.75 -11.69 -16.06
C SER A 103 8.43 -11.05 -15.63
N ARG A 104 8.36 -10.50 -14.41
CA ARG A 104 7.15 -9.88 -13.88
C ARG A 104 7.00 -8.45 -14.41
N PRO A 105 5.77 -8.04 -14.78
CA PRO A 105 5.54 -6.70 -15.30
C PRO A 105 5.71 -5.63 -14.22
N VAL A 106 6.11 -4.44 -14.64
CA VAL A 106 6.32 -3.25 -13.80
C VAL A 106 5.64 -2.05 -14.45
N GLU A 107 4.88 -1.28 -13.68
CA GLU A 107 4.29 0.00 -14.10
C GLU A 107 5.06 1.19 -13.49
N ARG A 108 4.97 2.33 -14.17
CA ARG A 108 5.53 3.63 -13.76
C ARG A 108 4.53 4.73 -14.10
N GLY A 109 4.63 5.86 -13.42
CA GLY A 109 3.66 6.96 -13.50
C GLY A 109 2.67 6.96 -12.35
#